data_AF-A0A7S3DYL5-F1
#
_entry.id   AF-A0A7S3DYL5-F1
#
_cell.length_a   1.000
_cell.length_b   1.000
_cell.length_c   1.000
_cell.angle_alpha   90.00
_cell.angle_beta   90.00
_cell.angle_gamma   90.00
#
_symmetry.space_group_name_H-M   'P 1'
#
loop_
_entity.id
_entity.type
_entity.pdbx_description
1 polymer ?
#
loop_
_entity_poly.entity_id
_entity_poly.type
_entity_poly.pdbx_seq_one_letter_code
_entity_poly.pdbx_strand_id
1 'polypeptide(L)'
;NEKVEKKKREAAAVPVPVPKGPMPLPLVGNMVHIKPFGRRPFAYNIADMADDYGDIFSLRVDLLASADHDGVPPIFITDPSIVQELVQREKEFPKMWTSNANKTISFLGGKGLFTSSTTDREWQTARPLMSKPFNEVKLKAYFDIIVDKSERYVQQLEHRVSRGGGGKTLISELNEWNSCFTFDTVMEASLGTDLKNLEALGEGKPLDPFLPAFRKAFRMNFKFNKGWQLKHYLNYFENKRQLEEFKGCVQTMFDRLQSLVE
;
A
#
# COMPACT_ATOMS: atom_id res chain seq x y z
N ASN A 1 3.27 23.60 38.59
CA ASN A 1 4.62 23.03 38.42
C ASN A 1 4.79 22.26 37.12
N GLU A 2 3.89 21.34 36.76
CA GLU A 2 4.01 20.50 35.55
C GLU A 2 4.06 21.28 34.21
N LYS A 3 3.23 22.32 34.05
CA LYS A 3 3.28 23.21 32.86
C LYS A 3 4.56 24.05 32.76
N VAL A 4 5.18 24.36 33.89
CA VAL A 4 6.43 25.16 33.96
C VAL A 4 7.62 24.26 33.69
N GLU A 5 7.61 23.02 34.18
CA GLU A 5 8.59 22.00 33.83
C GLU A 5 8.53 21.59 32.36
N LYS A 6 7.32 21.47 31.77
CA LYS A 6 7.16 21.21 30.33
C LYS A 6 7.78 22.32 29.47
N LYS A 7 7.49 23.59 29.80
CA LYS A 7 8.12 24.75 29.14
C LYS A 7 9.63 24.81 29.33
N LYS A 8 10.14 24.44 30.51
CA LYS A 8 11.59 24.36 30.77
C LYS A 8 12.27 23.22 29.98
N ARG A 9 11.60 22.08 29.80
CA ARG A 9 12.08 20.97 28.97
C ARG A 9 12.07 21.32 27.48
N GLU A 10 11.05 22.02 27.01
CA GLU A 10 10.97 22.54 25.63
C GLU A 10 12.03 23.62 25.36
N ALA A 11 12.33 24.48 26.33
CA ALA A 11 13.34 25.53 26.21
C ALA A 11 14.80 25.03 26.36
N ALA A 12 15.00 23.84 26.92
CA ALA A 12 16.31 23.21 27.10
C ALA A 12 16.63 22.12 26.06
N ALA A 13 15.72 21.88 25.10
CA ALA A 13 15.97 20.96 24.01
C ALA A 13 17.05 21.54 23.09
N VAL A 14 18.25 20.96 23.15
CA VAL A 14 19.27 21.16 22.12
C VAL A 14 18.58 20.89 20.77
N PRO A 15 18.61 21.81 19.79
CA PRO A 15 17.99 21.57 18.50
C PRO A 15 18.68 20.35 17.90
N VAL A 16 17.93 19.24 17.79
CA VAL A 16 18.44 18.02 17.17
C VAL A 16 18.74 18.39 15.72
N PRO A 17 20.00 18.27 15.26
CA PRO A 17 20.34 18.61 13.89
C PRO A 17 19.54 17.72 12.94
N VAL A 18 18.82 18.35 12.01
CA VAL A 18 18.08 17.63 10.98
C VAL A 18 19.09 16.87 10.11
N PRO A 19 18.92 15.56 9.88
CA PRO A 19 19.80 14.78 9.03
C PRO A 19 19.96 15.41 7.65
N LYS A 20 21.15 15.25 7.05
CA LYS A 20 21.48 15.79 5.72
C LYS A 20 20.45 15.32 4.68
N GLY A 21 20.34 16.05 3.58
CA GLY A 21 19.45 15.69 2.49
C GLY A 21 19.58 16.68 1.33
N PRO A 22 18.94 16.38 0.18
CA PRO A 22 18.92 17.30 -0.93
C PRO A 22 18.31 18.64 -0.51
N MET A 23 18.89 19.75 -1.00
CA MET A 23 18.38 21.07 -0.66
C MET A 23 16.95 21.23 -1.21
N PRO A 24 15.94 21.52 -0.36
CA PRO A 24 14.57 21.68 -0.84
C PRO A 24 14.43 22.99 -1.63
N LEU A 25 13.75 22.94 -2.78
CA LEU A 25 13.39 24.15 -3.51
C LEU A 25 12.24 24.90 -2.80
N PRO A 26 12.15 26.22 -2.95
CA PRO A 26 10.98 26.97 -2.48
C PRO A 26 9.68 26.39 -3.05
N LEU A 27 8.64 26.30 -2.21
CA LEU A 27 7.28 25.86 -2.54
C LEU A 27 7.09 24.38 -2.95
N VAL A 28 8.07 23.74 -3.59
CA VAL A 28 7.96 22.35 -4.07
C VAL A 28 8.82 21.35 -3.29
N GLY A 29 9.67 21.84 -2.37
CA GLY A 29 10.49 21.00 -1.50
C GLY A 29 11.42 20.08 -2.30
N ASN A 30 11.47 18.81 -1.90
CA ASN A 30 12.26 17.77 -2.56
C ASN A 30 11.49 16.98 -3.63
N MET A 31 10.29 17.40 -4.03
CA MET A 31 9.51 16.67 -5.06
C MET A 31 10.26 16.53 -6.39
N VAL A 32 11.14 17.48 -6.74
CA VAL A 32 11.94 17.43 -7.97
C VAL A 32 13.08 16.40 -7.92
N HIS A 33 13.53 16.05 -6.70
CA HIS A 33 14.58 15.05 -6.47
C HIS A 33 14.00 13.64 -6.52
N ILE A 34 12.70 13.51 -6.27
CA ILE A 34 11.95 12.29 -6.54
C ILE A 34 11.74 12.26 -8.06
N LYS A 35 12.61 11.55 -8.79
CA LYS A 35 12.52 11.45 -10.26
C LYS A 35 11.13 10.94 -10.62
N PRO A 36 10.22 11.82 -11.09
CA PRO A 36 8.86 11.42 -11.34
C PRO A 36 8.85 10.85 -12.76
N PHE A 37 8.25 9.68 -12.91
CA PHE A 37 7.96 9.04 -14.20
C PHE A 37 9.12 8.34 -14.92
N GLY A 38 9.07 7.01 -14.83
CA GLY A 38 9.87 6.02 -15.55
C GLY A 38 9.51 4.62 -15.01
N ARG A 39 10.09 3.55 -15.57
CA ARG A 39 9.91 2.16 -15.07
C ARG A 39 10.49 1.91 -13.67
N ARG A 40 11.04 2.93 -12.99
CA ARG A 40 11.72 2.78 -11.70
C ARG A 40 10.80 3.14 -10.53
N PRO A 41 10.48 2.20 -9.63
CA PRO A 41 9.73 2.45 -8.40
C PRO A 41 10.35 3.54 -7.52
N PHE A 42 9.49 4.22 -6.75
CA PHE A 42 9.89 5.24 -5.76
C PHE A 42 11.02 4.76 -4.82
N ALA A 43 10.99 3.49 -4.42
CA ALA A 43 12.00 2.88 -3.55
C ALA A 43 13.44 3.00 -4.10
N TYR A 44 13.63 2.98 -5.42
CA TYR A 44 14.97 3.16 -6.00
C TYR A 44 15.49 4.59 -5.83
N ASN A 45 14.61 5.60 -5.78
CA ASN A 45 15.06 6.97 -5.47
C ASN A 45 15.54 7.07 -4.01
N ILE A 46 14.97 6.31 -3.08
CA ILE A 46 15.38 6.31 -1.67
C ILE A 46 16.73 5.61 -1.51
N ALA A 47 16.97 4.51 -2.23
CA ALA A 47 18.27 3.85 -2.25
C ALA A 47 19.38 4.75 -2.81
N ASP A 48 19.14 5.38 -3.97
CA ASP A 48 20.08 6.35 -4.56
C ASP A 48 20.39 7.49 -3.56
N MET A 49 19.39 7.97 -2.82
CA MET A 49 19.58 9.02 -1.81
C MET A 49 20.34 8.54 -0.57
N ALA A 50 20.23 7.27 -0.18
CA ALA A 50 21.02 6.72 0.90
C ALA A 50 22.51 6.70 0.53
N ASP A 51 22.83 6.36 -0.72
CA ASP A 51 24.21 6.40 -1.24
C ASP A 51 24.79 7.84 -1.22
N ASP A 52 23.97 8.84 -1.56
CA ASP A 52 24.39 10.24 -1.65
C ASP A 52 24.48 10.96 -0.28
N TYR A 53 23.57 10.65 0.65
CA TYR A 53 23.39 11.43 1.88
C TYR A 53 23.68 10.64 3.17
N GLY A 54 23.97 9.34 3.06
CA GLY A 54 24.24 8.42 4.16
C GLY A 54 22.97 7.75 4.69
N ASP A 55 23.14 6.92 5.72
CA ASP A 55 22.09 6.01 6.17
C ASP A 55 20.91 6.69 6.88
N ILE A 56 21.06 7.96 7.24
CA ILE A 56 20.01 8.80 7.82
C ILE A 56 19.93 10.11 7.05
N PHE A 57 18.81 10.36 6.40
CA PHE A 57 18.60 11.59 5.64
C PHE A 57 17.16 12.10 5.74
N SER A 58 16.94 13.36 5.38
CA SER A 58 15.61 13.97 5.42
C SER A 58 15.16 14.44 4.04
N LEU A 59 13.85 14.36 3.78
CA LEU A 59 13.23 14.90 2.55
C LEU A 59 12.04 15.77 2.91
N ARG A 60 12.02 17.01 2.46
CA ARG A 60 10.86 17.90 2.56
C ARG A 60 9.88 17.59 1.44
N VAL A 61 8.96 16.67 1.70
CA VAL A 61 7.89 16.28 0.77
C VAL A 61 6.57 16.29 1.51
N ASP A 62 5.73 17.31 1.26
CA ASP A 62 4.47 17.53 1.99
C ASP A 62 3.51 16.32 1.92
N LEU A 63 3.58 15.52 0.86
CA LEU A 63 2.78 14.30 0.72
C LEU A 63 3.18 13.22 1.75
N LEU A 64 4.45 13.19 2.13
CA LEU A 64 5.02 12.21 3.06
C LEU A 64 5.11 12.76 4.49
N ALA A 65 5.02 14.08 4.66
CA ALA A 65 4.97 14.73 5.96
C ALA A 65 3.76 14.23 6.78
N SER A 66 3.98 14.09 8.08
CA SER A 66 2.91 13.79 9.03
C SER A 66 1.95 14.98 9.09
N ALA A 67 0.65 14.72 8.99
CA ALA A 67 -0.34 15.78 9.17
C ALA A 67 -0.45 16.26 10.62
N ASP A 68 0.13 15.53 11.57
CA ASP A 68 0.06 15.85 13.00
C ASP A 68 1.30 16.62 13.48
N HIS A 69 2.35 16.69 12.65
CA HIS A 69 3.62 17.35 12.96
C HIS A 69 4.02 18.26 11.79
N ASP A 70 3.37 19.42 11.70
CA ASP A 70 3.64 20.39 10.65
C ASP A 70 5.08 20.91 10.72
N GLY A 71 5.69 21.11 9.55
CA GLY A 71 7.07 21.59 9.43
C GLY A 71 8.17 20.57 9.76
N VAL A 72 7.83 19.36 10.24
CA VAL A 72 8.82 18.30 10.49
C VAL A 72 9.00 17.45 9.23
N PRO A 73 10.18 17.46 8.57
CA PRO A 73 10.39 16.63 7.40
C PRO A 73 10.46 15.15 7.79
N PRO A 74 9.92 14.23 6.97
CA PRO A 74 10.15 12.81 7.17
C PRO A 74 11.65 12.50 7.14
N ILE A 75 12.06 11.62 8.06
CA ILE A 75 13.41 11.08 8.16
C ILE A 75 13.40 9.67 7.59
N PHE A 76 14.35 9.40 6.71
CA PHE A 76 14.59 8.10 6.09
C PHE A 76 15.80 7.48 6.76
N ILE A 77 15.66 6.20 7.11
CA ILE A 77 16.67 5.43 7.82
C ILE A 77 16.87 4.13 7.05
N THR A 78 18.11 3.85 6.69
CA THR A 78 18.50 2.64 5.95
C THR A 78 19.51 1.77 6.72
N ASP A 79 20.08 2.29 7.82
CA ASP A 79 20.94 1.52 8.72
C ASP A 79 20.13 0.44 9.46
N PRO A 80 20.46 -0.86 9.30
CA PRO A 80 19.75 -1.96 9.96
C PRO A 80 19.79 -1.92 11.50
N SER A 81 20.87 -1.43 12.11
CA SER A 81 21.02 -1.32 13.56
C SER A 81 20.07 -0.27 14.14
N ILE A 82 19.90 0.85 13.43
CA ILE A 82 18.95 1.90 13.83
C ILE A 82 17.52 1.41 13.62
N VAL A 83 17.23 0.75 12.49
CA VAL A 83 15.90 0.14 12.25
C VAL A 83 15.56 -0.86 13.36
N GLN A 84 16.53 -1.68 13.78
CA GLN A 84 16.35 -2.62 14.89
C GLN A 84 16.02 -1.88 16.20
N GLU A 85 16.73 -0.79 16.51
CA GLU A 85 16.45 0.02 17.70
C GLU A 85 15.03 0.60 17.68
N LEU A 86 14.60 1.16 16.54
CA LEU A 86 13.26 1.72 16.39
C LEU A 86 12.17 0.67 16.60
N VAL A 87 12.36 -0.54 16.07
CA VAL A 87 11.43 -1.65 16.25
C VAL A 87 11.39 -2.10 17.72
N GLN A 88 12.53 -2.17 18.41
CA GLN A 88 12.58 -2.50 19.84
C GLN A 88 11.89 -1.43 20.71
N ARG A 89 11.90 -0.19 20.26
CA ARG A 89 11.27 0.97 20.91
C ARG A 89 9.89 1.28 20.34
N GLU A 90 9.11 0.27 19.96
CA GLU A 90 7.75 0.42 19.36
C GLU A 90 6.82 1.33 20.18
N LYS A 91 6.95 1.36 21.52
CA LYS A 91 6.15 2.25 22.37
C LYS A 91 6.44 3.74 22.11
N GLU A 92 7.68 4.06 21.76
CA GLU A 92 8.14 5.41 21.45
C GLU A 92 7.99 5.73 19.96
N PHE A 93 8.14 4.71 19.10
CA PHE A 93 7.99 4.80 17.64
C PHE A 93 6.88 3.88 17.13
N PRO A 94 5.61 4.11 17.52
CA PRO A 94 4.52 3.28 17.05
C PRO A 94 4.28 3.48 15.56
N LYS A 95 3.65 2.51 14.90
CA LYS A 95 3.14 2.71 13.54
C LYS A 95 2.11 3.84 13.56
N MET A 96 2.40 4.90 12.82
CA MET A 96 1.51 6.04 12.65
C MET A 96 1.02 6.12 11.21
N TRP A 97 -0.31 6.13 11.03
CA TRP A 97 -0.95 6.26 9.73
C TRP A 97 -1.36 7.73 9.45
N THR A 98 -0.43 8.66 9.66
CA THR A 98 -0.75 10.09 9.79
C THR A 98 -0.28 10.96 8.62
N SER A 99 0.50 10.41 7.68
CA SER A 99 0.92 11.16 6.50
C SER A 99 -0.23 11.49 5.55
N ASN A 100 -0.07 12.53 4.73
CA ASN A 100 -1.07 12.90 3.72
C ASN A 100 -1.29 11.76 2.68
N ALA A 101 -0.23 11.02 2.35
CA ALA A 101 -0.31 9.80 1.53
C ALA A 101 -1.11 8.68 2.23
N ASN A 102 -0.93 8.51 3.54
CA ASN A 102 -1.64 7.50 4.31
C ASN A 102 -3.14 7.79 4.38
N LYS A 103 -3.52 9.05 4.64
CA LYS A 103 -4.92 9.50 4.61
C LYS A 103 -5.59 9.26 3.26
N THR A 104 -4.84 9.41 2.17
CA THR A 104 -5.29 9.08 0.82
C THR A 104 -5.68 7.60 0.69
N ILE A 105 -4.87 6.69 1.24
CA ILE A 105 -5.09 5.23 1.12
C ILE A 105 -6.23 4.73 2.03
N SER A 106 -6.40 5.32 3.21
CA SER A 106 -7.47 4.94 4.15
C SER A 106 -8.89 5.09 3.59
N PHE A 107 -9.08 5.88 2.54
CA PHE A 107 -10.38 6.03 1.88
C PHE A 107 -10.90 4.72 1.25
N LEU A 108 -10.00 3.86 0.77
CA LEU A 108 -10.36 2.52 0.25
C LEU A 108 -10.36 1.43 1.34
N GLY A 109 -9.36 1.47 2.23
CA GLY A 109 -9.17 0.42 3.25
C GLY A 109 -9.97 0.63 4.54
N GLY A 110 -10.73 1.72 4.65
CA GLY A 110 -11.39 2.12 5.89
C GLY A 110 -10.41 2.24 7.05
N LYS A 111 -10.88 1.88 8.26
CA LYS A 111 -10.06 1.78 9.49
C LYS A 111 -9.60 0.35 9.77
N GLY A 112 -9.12 -0.36 8.74
CA GLY A 112 -8.57 -1.70 8.89
C GLY A 112 -7.19 -1.72 9.57
N LEU A 113 -6.66 -2.92 9.83
CA LEU A 113 -5.32 -3.09 10.42
C LEU A 113 -4.19 -2.43 9.63
N PHE A 114 -4.32 -2.42 8.30
CA PHE A 114 -3.33 -1.83 7.42
C PHE A 114 -3.39 -0.29 7.44
N THR A 115 -4.57 0.30 7.51
CA THR A 115 -4.81 1.74 7.29
C THR A 115 -5.09 2.54 8.57
N SER A 116 -4.76 1.96 9.73
CA SER A 116 -4.90 2.57 11.06
C SER A 116 -3.56 2.64 11.79
N SER A 117 -3.45 3.58 12.72
CA SER A 117 -2.31 3.74 13.64
C SER A 117 -2.42 2.75 14.81
N THR A 118 -1.29 2.38 15.42
CA THR A 118 -1.26 1.51 16.61
C THR A 118 -2.00 2.11 17.80
N THR A 119 -2.12 3.43 17.83
CA THR A 119 -2.85 4.19 18.86
C THR A 119 -4.37 4.17 18.67
N ASP A 120 -4.87 3.73 17.52
CA ASP A 120 -6.30 3.75 17.21
C ASP A 120 -7.01 2.57 17.90
N ARG A 121 -8.17 2.84 18.50
CA ARG A 121 -8.96 1.83 19.23
C ARG A 121 -9.36 0.66 18.32
N GLU A 122 -9.72 0.97 17.07
CA GLU A 122 -10.09 -0.02 16.05
C GLU A 122 -8.92 -0.96 15.74
N TRP A 123 -7.69 -0.43 15.64
CA TRP A 123 -6.49 -1.23 15.45
C TRP A 123 -6.23 -2.14 16.66
N GLN A 124 -6.30 -1.58 17.88
CA GLN A 124 -6.07 -2.33 19.12
C GLN A 124 -7.10 -3.43 19.33
N THR A 125 -8.33 -3.23 18.84
CA THR A 125 -9.40 -4.23 18.90
C THR A 125 -9.20 -5.32 17.84
N ALA A 126 -8.88 -4.94 16.60
CA ALA A 126 -8.76 -5.87 15.48
C ALA A 126 -7.48 -6.71 15.51
N ARG A 127 -6.36 -6.14 15.99
CA ARG A 127 -5.03 -6.78 15.95
C ARG A 127 -4.99 -8.14 16.65
N PRO A 128 -5.47 -8.31 17.89
CA PRO A 128 -5.43 -9.61 18.56
C PRO A 128 -6.33 -10.65 17.89
N LEU A 129 -7.45 -10.23 17.29
CA LEU A 129 -8.38 -11.12 16.60
C LEU A 129 -7.75 -11.66 15.31
N MET A 130 -7.15 -10.79 14.52
CA MET A 130 -6.53 -11.15 13.25
C MET A 130 -5.20 -11.87 13.41
N SER A 131 -4.49 -11.76 14.55
CA SER A 131 -3.30 -12.59 14.81
C SER A 131 -3.61 -14.09 14.77
N LYS A 132 -4.82 -14.49 15.13
CA LYS A 132 -5.17 -15.92 15.30
C LYS A 132 -5.14 -16.68 13.96
N PRO A 133 -5.73 -16.18 12.86
CA PRO A 133 -5.57 -16.78 11.53
C PRO A 133 -4.13 -16.89 11.01
N PHE A 134 -3.20 -16.05 11.48
CA PHE A 134 -1.81 -16.02 10.98
C PHE A 134 -0.82 -16.79 11.87
N ASN A 135 -1.28 -17.66 12.76
CA ASN A 135 -0.39 -18.52 13.54
C ASN A 135 0.07 -19.75 12.72
N GLU A 136 1.15 -20.41 13.15
CA GLU A 136 1.74 -21.55 12.44
C GLU A 136 0.73 -22.68 12.14
N VAL A 137 -0.16 -22.99 13.08
CA VAL A 137 -1.16 -24.05 12.92
C VAL A 137 -2.16 -23.70 11.82
N LYS A 138 -2.61 -22.45 11.77
CA LYS A 138 -3.53 -21.97 10.73
C LYS A 138 -2.84 -21.82 9.39
N LEU A 139 -1.58 -21.38 9.37
CA LEU A 139 -0.78 -21.36 8.15
C LEU A 139 -0.65 -22.76 7.54
N LYS A 140 -0.41 -23.80 8.37
CA LYS A 140 -0.43 -25.21 7.92
C LYS A 140 -1.75 -25.61 7.25
N ALA A 141 -2.88 -25.14 7.77
CA ALA A 141 -4.19 -25.42 7.17
C ALA A 141 -4.41 -24.72 5.81
N TYR A 142 -3.66 -23.66 5.50
CA TYR A 142 -3.72 -23.01 4.19
C TYR A 142 -2.79 -23.63 3.15
N PHE A 143 -1.88 -24.54 3.52
CA PHE A 143 -0.93 -25.13 2.58
C PHE A 143 -1.62 -25.88 1.45
N ASP A 144 -2.66 -26.66 1.75
CA ASP A 144 -3.37 -27.42 0.72
C ASP A 144 -4.00 -26.49 -0.33
N ILE A 145 -4.57 -25.36 0.11
CA ILE A 145 -5.09 -24.31 -0.79
C ILE A 145 -3.98 -23.74 -1.66
N ILE A 146 -2.83 -23.39 -1.06
CA ILE A 146 -1.70 -22.82 -1.79
C ILE A 146 -1.12 -23.82 -2.80
N VAL A 147 -1.00 -25.09 -2.43
CA VAL A 147 -0.49 -26.16 -3.31
C VAL A 147 -1.44 -26.38 -4.47
N ASP A 148 -2.73 -26.58 -4.23
CA ASP A 148 -3.73 -26.73 -5.30
C ASP A 148 -3.70 -25.53 -6.26
N LYS A 149 -3.69 -24.30 -5.72
CA LYS A 149 -3.60 -23.09 -6.54
C LYS A 149 -2.33 -23.02 -7.37
N SER A 150 -1.21 -23.46 -6.82
CA SER A 150 0.09 -23.48 -7.49
C SER A 150 0.11 -24.50 -8.63
N GLU A 151 -0.46 -25.69 -8.40
CA GLU A 151 -0.60 -26.72 -9.44
C GLU A 151 -1.48 -26.22 -10.59
N ARG A 152 -2.63 -25.61 -10.28
CA ARG A 152 -3.51 -25.01 -11.31
C ARG A 152 -2.83 -23.87 -12.07
N TYR A 153 -2.04 -23.04 -11.38
CA TYR A 153 -1.25 -22.01 -12.04
C TYR A 153 -0.31 -22.59 -13.09
N VAL A 154 0.44 -23.63 -12.72
CA VAL A 154 1.36 -24.33 -13.64
C VAL A 154 0.58 -24.94 -14.81
N GLN A 155 -0.52 -25.65 -14.53
CA GLN A 155 -1.37 -26.26 -15.57
C GLN A 155 -1.87 -25.22 -16.59
N GLN A 156 -2.32 -24.03 -16.14
CA GLN A 156 -2.78 -22.98 -17.04
C GLN A 156 -1.65 -22.44 -17.93
N LEU A 157 -0.44 -22.31 -17.38
CA LEU A 157 0.73 -21.92 -18.17
C LEU A 157 1.11 -23.02 -19.17
N GLU A 158 1.12 -24.29 -18.76
CA GLU A 158 1.39 -25.44 -19.63
C GLU A 158 0.38 -25.53 -20.78
N HIS A 159 -0.91 -25.33 -20.50
CA HIS A 159 -1.96 -25.28 -21.53
C HIS A 159 -1.69 -24.16 -22.53
N ARG A 160 -1.27 -22.98 -22.05
CA ARG A 160 -0.96 -21.84 -22.90
C ARG A 160 0.28 -22.08 -23.76
N VAL A 161 1.31 -22.72 -23.20
CA VAL A 161 2.51 -23.14 -23.94
C VAL A 161 2.14 -24.15 -25.02
N SER A 162 1.33 -25.15 -24.68
CA SER A 162 0.92 -26.24 -25.59
C SER A 162 0.11 -25.74 -26.77
N ARG A 163 -0.76 -24.74 -26.57
CA ARG A 163 -1.48 -24.05 -27.66
C ARG A 163 -0.57 -23.27 -28.61
N GLY A 164 0.65 -22.94 -28.20
CA GLY A 164 1.64 -22.21 -28.99
C GLY A 164 2.37 -23.04 -30.05
N GLY A 165 2.00 -24.30 -30.28
CA GLY A 165 2.47 -25.09 -31.42
C GLY A 165 3.89 -25.64 -31.32
N GLY A 166 4.39 -25.90 -30.10
CA GLY A 166 5.67 -26.61 -29.87
C GLY A 166 6.94 -25.75 -29.96
N GLY A 167 6.81 -24.44 -30.22
CA GLY A 167 7.91 -23.46 -30.16
C GLY A 167 8.04 -22.78 -28.78
N LYS A 168 8.96 -21.80 -28.68
CA LYS A 168 9.03 -20.93 -27.50
C LYS A 168 7.78 -20.05 -27.42
N THR A 169 6.90 -20.31 -26.45
CA THR A 169 5.74 -19.48 -26.18
C THR A 169 6.10 -18.37 -25.19
N LEU A 170 5.92 -17.12 -25.59
CA LEU A 170 6.06 -15.97 -24.68
C LEU A 170 4.83 -15.88 -23.77
N ILE A 171 5.04 -16.01 -22.46
CA ILE A 171 4.01 -15.71 -21.46
C ILE A 171 4.05 -14.20 -21.18
N SER A 172 3.17 -13.46 -21.85
CA SER A 172 2.96 -12.03 -21.61
C SER A 172 2.23 -11.79 -20.29
N GLU A 173 2.42 -10.60 -19.71
CA GLU A 173 1.67 -10.13 -18.54
C GLU A 173 1.76 -11.06 -17.32
N LEU A 174 2.95 -11.60 -17.00
CA LEU A 174 3.14 -12.48 -15.83
C LEU A 174 2.63 -11.84 -14.51
N ASN A 175 2.67 -10.52 -14.41
CA ASN A 175 2.10 -9.80 -13.26
C ASN A 175 0.58 -9.99 -13.12
N GLU A 176 -0.14 -10.13 -14.24
CA GLU A 176 -1.57 -10.42 -14.24
C GLU A 176 -1.85 -11.84 -13.73
N TRP A 177 -1.05 -12.81 -14.17
CA TRP A 177 -1.11 -14.18 -13.67
C TRP A 177 -0.83 -14.24 -12.17
N ASN A 178 0.27 -13.63 -11.72
CA ASN A 178 0.63 -13.56 -10.29
C ASN A 178 -0.46 -12.87 -9.46
N SER A 179 -1.10 -11.84 -10.00
CA SER A 179 -2.21 -11.16 -9.34
C SER A 179 -3.43 -12.07 -9.21
N CYS A 180 -3.82 -12.80 -10.26
CA CYS A 180 -4.94 -13.74 -10.20
C CYS A 180 -4.66 -14.86 -9.20
N PHE A 181 -3.45 -15.43 -9.24
CA PHE A 181 -3.00 -16.45 -8.29
C PHE A 181 -3.09 -16.00 -6.83
N THR A 182 -2.45 -14.87 -6.52
CA THR A 182 -2.42 -14.36 -5.15
C THR A 182 -3.80 -13.93 -4.67
N PHE A 183 -4.61 -13.35 -5.57
CA PHE A 183 -5.97 -12.94 -5.24
C PHE A 183 -6.87 -14.15 -4.96
N ASP A 184 -6.90 -15.15 -5.85
CA ASP A 184 -7.70 -16.36 -5.66
C ASP A 184 -7.29 -17.13 -4.40
N THR A 185 -5.99 -17.27 -4.16
CA THR A 185 -5.46 -17.92 -2.96
C THR A 185 -5.91 -17.21 -1.68
N VAL A 186 -5.86 -15.88 -1.66
CA VAL A 186 -6.32 -15.09 -0.50
C VAL A 186 -7.82 -15.22 -0.32
N MET A 187 -8.61 -15.16 -1.40
CA MET A 187 -10.06 -15.27 -1.34
C MET A 187 -10.51 -16.65 -0.86
N GLU A 188 -9.86 -17.72 -1.32
CA GLU A 188 -10.14 -19.07 -0.86
C GLU A 188 -9.70 -19.30 0.58
N ALA A 189 -8.51 -18.84 0.97
CA ALA A 189 -8.05 -18.97 2.35
C ALA A 189 -8.86 -18.13 3.36
N SER A 190 -9.42 -16.99 2.93
CA SER A 190 -10.16 -16.07 3.81
C SER A 190 -11.67 -16.32 3.84
N LEU A 191 -12.28 -16.63 2.70
CA LEU A 191 -13.74 -16.79 2.54
C LEU A 191 -14.15 -18.20 2.12
N GLY A 192 -13.20 -19.12 1.94
CA GLY A 192 -13.50 -20.48 1.45
C GLY A 192 -13.98 -20.53 0.00
N THR A 193 -13.83 -19.44 -0.75
CA THR A 193 -14.34 -19.35 -2.13
C THR A 193 -13.24 -19.08 -3.14
N ASP A 194 -13.14 -19.99 -4.10
CA ASP A 194 -12.32 -19.85 -5.28
C ASP A 194 -13.05 -19.03 -6.37
N LEU A 195 -12.49 -17.88 -6.73
CA LEU A 195 -13.04 -17.01 -7.77
C LEU A 195 -12.65 -17.40 -9.19
N LYS A 196 -11.71 -18.34 -9.34
CA LYS A 196 -11.26 -18.89 -10.63
C LYS A 196 -10.76 -17.83 -11.62
N ASN A 197 -10.12 -16.78 -11.12
CA ASN A 197 -9.53 -15.73 -11.97
C ASN A 197 -8.38 -16.29 -12.81
N LEU A 198 -7.62 -17.25 -12.29
CA LEU A 198 -6.54 -17.93 -13.02
C LEU A 198 -7.04 -18.66 -14.26
N GLU A 199 -8.06 -19.49 -14.11
CA GLU A 199 -8.67 -20.26 -15.19
C GLU A 199 -9.35 -19.33 -16.19
N ALA A 200 -10.08 -18.31 -15.70
CA ALA A 200 -10.67 -17.29 -16.56
C ALA A 200 -9.62 -16.58 -17.41
N LEU A 201 -8.47 -16.21 -16.83
CA LEU A 201 -7.37 -15.57 -17.55
C LEU A 201 -6.76 -16.51 -18.61
N GLY A 202 -6.57 -17.80 -18.28
CA GLY A 202 -6.03 -18.80 -19.20
C GLY A 202 -6.96 -19.11 -20.38
N GLU A 203 -8.26 -19.01 -20.16
CA GLU A 203 -9.30 -19.23 -21.18
C GLU A 203 -9.69 -17.96 -21.94
N GLY A 204 -9.18 -16.79 -21.56
CA GLY A 204 -9.55 -15.51 -22.16
C GLY A 204 -10.98 -15.06 -21.81
N LYS A 205 -11.52 -15.55 -20.69
CA LYS A 205 -12.82 -15.15 -20.15
C LYS A 205 -12.68 -13.92 -19.24
N PRO A 206 -13.78 -13.18 -19.01
CA PRO A 206 -13.79 -12.10 -18.03
C PRO A 206 -13.42 -12.62 -16.64
N LEU A 207 -12.61 -11.85 -15.92
CA LEU A 207 -12.26 -12.09 -14.51
C LEU A 207 -13.48 -11.85 -13.60
N ASP A 208 -13.43 -12.37 -12.37
CA ASP A 208 -14.41 -12.03 -11.35
C ASP A 208 -14.48 -10.50 -11.16
N PRO A 209 -15.68 -9.88 -11.14
CA PRO A 209 -15.84 -8.43 -11.09
C PRO A 209 -15.10 -7.73 -9.96
N PHE A 210 -14.83 -8.42 -8.85
CA PHE A 210 -14.10 -7.84 -7.73
C PHE A 210 -12.71 -7.38 -8.13
N LEU A 211 -11.93 -8.23 -8.83
CA LEU A 211 -10.51 -7.97 -9.08
C LEU A 211 -10.28 -6.75 -10.01
N PRO A 212 -10.98 -6.61 -11.16
CA PRO A 212 -10.92 -5.40 -11.97
C PRO A 212 -11.40 -4.15 -11.22
N ALA A 213 -12.49 -4.27 -10.44
CA ALA A 213 -13.01 -3.16 -9.64
C ALA A 213 -11.98 -2.69 -8.60
N PHE A 214 -11.34 -3.62 -7.88
CA PHE A 214 -10.29 -3.33 -6.91
C PHE A 214 -9.10 -2.60 -7.54
N ARG A 215 -8.58 -3.13 -8.66
CA ARG A 215 -7.45 -2.50 -9.38
C ARG A 215 -7.77 -1.09 -9.83
N LYS A 216 -8.98 -0.90 -10.37
CA LYS A 216 -9.45 0.38 -10.87
C LYS A 216 -9.63 1.38 -9.73
N ALA A 217 -10.30 0.97 -8.65
CA ALA A 217 -10.47 1.79 -7.46
C ALA A 217 -9.12 2.20 -6.86
N PHE A 218 -8.17 1.26 -6.73
CA PHE A 218 -6.82 1.53 -6.22
C PHE A 218 -6.05 2.54 -7.07
N ARG A 219 -6.09 2.39 -8.41
CA ARG A 219 -5.49 3.37 -9.34
C ARG A 219 -6.10 4.76 -9.22
N MET A 220 -7.43 4.83 -9.07
CA MET A 220 -8.17 6.10 -8.99
C MET A 220 -7.96 6.79 -7.64
N ASN A 221 -7.79 6.05 -6.55
CA ASN A 221 -7.58 6.60 -5.22
C ASN A 221 -6.36 7.56 -5.15
N PHE A 222 -5.26 7.20 -5.81
CA PHE A 222 -4.09 8.08 -5.92
C PHE A 222 -4.33 9.35 -6.75
N LYS A 223 -5.33 9.34 -7.65
CA LYS A 223 -5.69 10.50 -8.47
C LYS A 223 -6.54 11.50 -7.70
N PHE A 224 -7.50 11.02 -6.92
CA PHE A 224 -8.51 11.86 -6.26
C PHE A 224 -8.08 12.50 -4.95
N ASN A 225 -7.18 11.85 -4.21
CA ASN A 225 -6.84 12.29 -2.85
C ASN A 225 -5.58 13.16 -2.77
N LYS A 226 -5.03 13.64 -3.90
CA LYS A 226 -4.02 14.73 -3.94
C LYS A 226 -4.58 16.11 -3.55
N GLY A 227 -5.74 16.17 -2.88
CA GLY A 227 -6.51 17.37 -2.59
C GLY A 227 -7.20 17.95 -3.83
N TRP A 228 -8.27 18.72 -3.62
CA TRP A 228 -8.94 19.52 -4.66
C TRP A 228 -8.03 20.68 -5.10
N GLN A 229 -7.04 20.37 -5.93
CA GLN A 229 -6.23 21.39 -6.62
C GLN A 229 -7.12 22.21 -7.58
N LEU A 230 -6.74 23.45 -7.91
CA LEU A 230 -7.48 24.35 -8.81
C LEU A 230 -7.93 23.69 -10.13
N LYS A 231 -7.10 22.77 -10.67
CA LYS A 231 -7.41 21.94 -11.85
C LYS A 231 -8.65 21.06 -11.71
N HIS A 232 -9.06 20.71 -10.49
CA HIS A 232 -10.25 19.91 -10.23
C HIS A 232 -11.54 20.71 -10.44
N TYR A 233 -11.48 22.03 -10.20
CA TYR A 233 -12.58 22.95 -10.49
C TYR A 233 -12.67 23.27 -11.99
N LEU A 234 -11.53 23.27 -12.69
CA LEU A 234 -11.51 23.45 -14.15
C LEU A 234 -12.11 22.25 -14.90
N ASN A 235 -11.92 21.01 -14.42
CA ASN A 235 -12.45 19.79 -15.03
C ASN A 235 -13.57 19.13 -14.20
N TYR A 236 -14.48 19.93 -13.65
CA TYR A 236 -15.52 19.48 -12.72
C TYR A 236 -16.31 18.25 -13.20
N PHE A 237 -16.77 18.25 -14.46
CA PHE A 237 -17.56 17.14 -15.01
C PHE A 237 -16.76 15.84 -15.13
N GLU A 238 -15.50 15.91 -15.55
CA GLU A 238 -14.63 14.75 -15.68
C GLU A 238 -14.34 14.14 -14.30
N ASN A 239 -14.05 14.99 -13.32
CA ASN A 239 -13.78 14.56 -11.94
C ASN A 239 -15.02 13.98 -11.28
N LYS A 240 -16.20 14.56 -11.51
CA LYS A 240 -17.48 14.01 -11.04
C LYS A 240 -17.71 12.61 -11.64
N ARG A 241 -17.53 12.45 -12.95
CA ARG A 241 -17.67 11.14 -13.62
C ARG A 241 -16.72 10.10 -13.04
N GLN A 242 -15.45 10.46 -12.88
CA GLN A 242 -14.45 9.56 -12.33
C GLN A 242 -14.73 9.26 -10.83
N LEU A 243 -15.31 10.18 -10.06
CA LEU A 243 -15.69 9.92 -8.67
C LEU A 243 -16.85 8.92 -8.60
N GLU A 244 -17.85 9.07 -9.47
CA GLU A 244 -18.96 8.11 -9.56
C GLU A 244 -18.46 6.73 -10.04
N GLU A 245 -17.53 6.70 -10.98
CA GLU A 245 -16.87 5.47 -11.42
C GLU A 245 -16.08 4.80 -10.28
N PHE A 246 -15.38 5.58 -9.45
CA PHE A 246 -14.71 5.07 -8.25
C PHE A 246 -15.72 4.46 -7.26
N LYS A 247 -16.80 5.18 -6.95
CA LYS A 247 -17.87 4.69 -6.07
C LYS A 247 -18.49 3.41 -6.62
N GLY A 248 -18.72 3.34 -7.93
CA GLY A 248 -19.21 2.15 -8.62
C GLY A 248 -18.28 0.96 -8.43
N CYS A 249 -16.96 1.14 -8.54
CA CYS A 249 -15.98 0.09 -8.27
C CYS A 249 -16.04 -0.39 -6.82
N VAL A 250 -16.12 0.55 -5.87
CA VAL A 250 -16.26 0.22 -4.44
C VAL A 250 -17.54 -0.56 -4.18
N GLN A 251 -18.66 -0.14 -4.76
CA GLN A 251 -19.94 -0.84 -4.64
C GLN A 251 -19.86 -2.26 -5.22
N THR A 252 -19.28 -2.43 -6.41
CA THR A 252 -19.07 -3.76 -7.02
C THR A 252 -18.27 -4.69 -6.10
N MET A 253 -17.22 -4.18 -5.45
CA MET A 253 -16.45 -4.97 -4.49
C MET A 253 -17.30 -5.39 -3.28
N PHE A 254 -18.08 -4.47 -2.71
CA PHE A 254 -18.95 -4.76 -1.55
C PHE A 254 -20.05 -5.76 -1.90
N ASP A 255 -20.78 -5.52 -2.99
CA ASP A 255 -21.86 -6.41 -3.45
C ASP A 255 -21.31 -7.82 -3.70
N ARG A 256 -20.13 -7.89 -4.32
CA ARG A 256 -19.50 -9.18 -4.58
C ARG A 256 -19.08 -9.88 -3.30
N LEU A 257 -18.47 -9.19 -2.33
CA LEU A 257 -18.13 -9.79 -1.04
C LEU A 257 -19.37 -10.27 -0.29
N GLN A 258 -20.44 -9.49 -0.28
CA GLN A 258 -21.69 -9.89 0.36
C GLN A 258 -22.25 -11.17 -0.27
N SER A 259 -22.26 -11.27 -1.60
CA SER A 259 -22.69 -12.47 -2.33
C SER A 259 -21.84 -13.73 -2.11
N LEU A 260 -20.64 -13.59 -1.53
CA LEU A 260 -19.75 -14.71 -1.22
C LEU A 260 -19.92 -15.22 0.21
N VAL A 261 -20.55 -14.41 1.08
CA VAL A 261 -20.75 -14.72 2.49
C VAL A 261 -22.18 -15.20 2.77
N GLU A 262 -23.14 -14.75 1.96
CA GLU A 262 -24.54 -15.22 1.96
C GLU A 262 -24.72 -16.54 1.20
#